data_AF-A0A955T7G7-F1
#
_entry.id   AF-A0A955T7G7-F1
#
_cell.length_a   1.000
_cell.length_b   1.000
_cell.length_c   1.000
_cell.angle_alpha   90.00
_cell.angle_beta   90.00
_cell.angle_gamma   90.00
#
_symmetry.space_group_name_H-M   'P 1'
#
loop_
_entity.id
_entity.type
_entity.pdbx_description
1 polymer ?
#
loop_
_entity_poly.entity_id
_entity_poly.type
_entity_poly.pdbx_seq_one_letter_code
_entity_poly.pdbx_strand_id
1 'polypeptide(L)'
;MDEGKKHEGGNSWITVWGNRTIVAGLLLILGFLALLQSPGNTAEHPGLVFSQSDLPQLQDRIKIDEHAELWAEILQEAEGYCTPGTDRYANPSDVDGGPTRFGKTIGHSFGRRLSRWMETLGFAYWMTGEERFGDHGVQLLVASARALPATDERMARSYAGGRGDFMRGLALGYDWLGGRLSPVEKKIVEETSAGYIQNILDDAHQENMWWVPYHNYSGVAFGAAGLLSLNLQETYPEKSKVWLEDCIGLINR
;
A
#
# COMPACT_ATOMS: atom_id res chain seq x y z
N MET A 1 -29.47 92.13 11.35
CA MET A 1 -28.22 92.52 10.67
C MET A 1 -27.31 91.31 10.76
N ASP A 2 -26.90 90.63 9.70
CA ASP A 2 -27.03 90.80 8.26
C ASP A 2 -26.72 89.42 7.68
N GLU A 3 -27.59 88.92 6.80
CA GLU A 3 -27.30 88.68 5.38
C GLU A 3 -26.50 87.42 5.07
N GLY A 4 -27.12 86.59 4.23
CA GLY A 4 -26.58 85.34 3.75
C GLY A 4 -25.51 85.50 2.67
N LYS A 5 -24.86 84.37 2.38
CA LYS A 5 -24.12 84.19 1.13
C LYS A 5 -24.47 82.86 0.47
N LYS A 6 -24.68 83.00 -0.84
CA LYS A 6 -25.01 82.05 -1.89
C LYS A 6 -23.72 81.60 -2.63
N HIS A 7 -23.78 80.39 -3.20
CA HIS A 7 -23.07 79.88 -4.40
C HIS A 7 -21.53 79.82 -4.33
N GLU A 8 -20.79 78.89 -4.95
CA GLU A 8 -20.89 77.98 -6.10
C GLU A 8 -19.80 76.88 -5.88
N GLY A 9 -19.99 75.61 -6.24
CA GLY A 9 -19.58 75.07 -7.55
C GLY A 9 -18.31 74.19 -7.44
N GLY A 10 -18.41 72.89 -7.75
CA GLY A 10 -17.25 71.99 -7.79
C GLY A 10 -17.61 70.54 -8.16
N ASN A 11 -17.64 70.26 -9.47
CA ASN A 11 -17.76 68.92 -10.06
C ASN A 11 -16.54 68.04 -9.73
N SER A 12 -16.77 66.77 -9.37
CA SER A 12 -15.82 65.66 -9.65
C SER A 12 -16.56 64.31 -9.58
N TRP A 13 -16.97 63.76 -10.72
CA TRP A 13 -16.26 62.76 -11.54
C TRP A 13 -16.30 61.32 -10.99
N ILE A 14 -16.77 60.42 -11.86
CA ILE A 14 -16.53 58.97 -11.96
C ILE A 14 -17.54 58.04 -11.27
N THR A 15 -18.51 57.69 -12.11
CA THR A 15 -19.25 56.44 -12.22
C THR A 15 -18.47 55.19 -11.78
N VAL A 16 -18.87 54.57 -10.66
CA VAL A 16 -18.49 53.21 -10.27
C VAL A 16 -19.61 52.26 -10.68
N TRP A 17 -19.67 51.92 -11.98
CA TRP A 17 -20.54 50.86 -12.50
C TRP A 17 -19.79 50.10 -13.59
N GLY A 18 -18.91 49.20 -13.18
CA GLY A 18 -18.17 48.37 -14.13
C GLY A 18 -17.16 47.47 -13.45
N ASN A 19 -17.61 46.54 -12.59
CA ASN A 19 -16.74 45.44 -12.14
C ASN A 19 -17.47 44.20 -11.60
N ARG A 20 -18.79 44.05 -11.84
CA ARG A 20 -19.54 42.88 -11.33
C ARG A 20 -19.75 41.75 -12.35
N THR A 21 -19.43 41.96 -13.62
CA THR A 21 -19.64 40.91 -14.66
C THR A 21 -18.38 40.10 -14.97
N ILE A 22 -17.18 40.58 -14.60
CA ILE A 22 -15.91 39.88 -14.88
C ILE A 22 -15.57 38.84 -13.79
N VAL A 23 -16.03 39.03 -12.56
CA VAL A 23 -15.76 38.08 -11.45
C VAL A 23 -16.58 36.78 -11.56
N ALA A 24 -17.77 36.84 -12.16
CA ALA A 24 -18.60 35.64 -12.37
C ALA A 24 -18.06 34.72 -13.48
N GLY A 25 -17.37 35.26 -14.49
CA GLY A 25 -16.75 34.47 -15.56
C GLY A 25 -15.47 33.75 -15.15
N LEU A 26 -14.67 34.34 -14.25
CA LEU A 26 -13.42 33.76 -13.76
C LEU A 26 -13.64 32.58 -12.77
N LEU A 27 -14.73 32.60 -11.99
CA LEU A 27 -15.08 31.48 -11.10
C LEU A 27 -15.58 30.24 -11.85
N LEU A 28 -16.20 30.41 -13.03
CA LEU A 28 -16.63 29.29 -13.87
C LEU A 28 -15.47 28.61 -14.61
N ILE A 29 -14.41 29.34 -14.95
CA ILE A 29 -13.21 28.78 -15.59
C ILE A 29 -12.31 28.05 -14.57
N LEU A 30 -12.23 28.54 -13.32
CA LEU A 30 -11.50 27.84 -12.25
C LEU A 30 -12.22 26.56 -11.78
N GLY A 31 -13.55 26.51 -11.82
CA GLY A 31 -14.31 25.29 -11.57
C GLY A 31 -14.15 24.20 -12.65
N PHE A 32 -13.94 24.60 -13.91
CA PHE A 32 -13.76 23.66 -15.02
C PHE A 32 -12.32 23.11 -15.13
N LEU A 33 -11.31 23.88 -14.72
CA LEU A 33 -9.93 23.41 -14.63
C LEU A 33 -9.70 22.44 -13.45
N ALA A 34 -10.51 22.51 -12.39
CA ALA A 34 -10.48 21.53 -11.29
C ALA A 34 -11.09 20.16 -11.67
N LEU A 35 -11.93 20.11 -12.71
CA LEU A 35 -12.54 18.86 -13.21
C LEU A 35 -11.68 18.15 -14.28
N LEU A 36 -10.70 18.83 -14.87
CA LEU A 36 -9.73 18.24 -15.81
C LEU A 36 -8.50 17.65 -15.12
N GLN A 37 -8.45 17.73 -13.78
CA GLN A 37 -7.56 16.94 -12.93
C GLN A 37 -8.41 15.95 -12.11
N SER A 38 -9.11 15.04 -12.76
CA SER A 38 -9.25 13.71 -12.18
C SER A 38 -8.08 12.90 -12.73
N PRO A 39 -6.88 12.93 -12.09
CA PRO A 39 -5.90 11.91 -12.39
C PRO A 39 -6.62 10.58 -12.21
N GLY A 40 -6.56 9.71 -13.22
CA GLY A 40 -7.30 8.45 -13.22
C GLY A 40 -7.16 7.80 -11.86
N ASN A 41 -8.30 7.47 -11.23
CA ASN A 41 -8.43 6.91 -9.88
C ASN A 41 -7.14 6.21 -9.45
N THR A 42 -6.27 6.93 -8.74
CA THR A 42 -5.17 6.29 -8.03
C THR A 42 -5.82 5.26 -7.15
N ALA A 43 -5.41 3.99 -7.25
CA ALA A 43 -5.98 2.94 -6.42
C ALA A 43 -5.96 3.43 -4.97
N GLU A 44 -7.14 3.62 -4.38
CA GLU A 44 -7.24 4.11 -3.01
C GLU A 44 -6.71 3.01 -2.11
N HIS A 45 -5.64 3.32 -1.38
CA HIS A 45 -5.02 2.42 -0.43
C HIS A 45 -5.52 2.77 0.99
N PRO A 46 -5.86 1.76 1.81
CA PRO A 46 -5.83 0.32 1.53
C PRO A 46 -7.03 -0.09 0.67
N GLY A 47 -6.89 -1.17 -0.10
CA GLY A 47 -7.93 -1.64 -1.02
C GLY A 47 -8.02 -3.15 -1.21
N LEU A 48 -7.09 -3.94 -0.65
CA LEU A 48 -7.11 -5.39 -0.80
C LEU A 48 -8.08 -6.09 0.17
N VAL A 49 -8.11 -5.65 1.43
CA VAL A 49 -8.88 -6.31 2.51
C VAL A 49 -10.02 -5.43 3.03
N PHE A 50 -9.75 -4.14 3.13
CA PHE A 50 -10.70 -3.11 3.51
C PHE A 50 -10.31 -1.82 2.79
N SER A 51 -11.28 -0.93 2.65
CA SER A 51 -11.12 0.41 2.10
C SER A 51 -11.06 1.47 3.21
N GLN A 52 -10.68 2.70 2.86
CA GLN A 52 -10.71 3.81 3.82
C GLN A 52 -12.11 4.06 4.40
N SER A 53 -13.18 3.80 3.63
CA SER A 53 -14.54 3.99 4.11
C SER A 53 -14.96 2.95 5.17
N ASP A 54 -14.24 1.83 5.29
CA ASP A 54 -14.49 0.80 6.30
C ASP A 54 -13.86 1.15 7.67
N LEU A 55 -12.90 2.09 7.70
CA LEU A 55 -12.13 2.41 8.91
C LEU A 55 -12.99 2.80 10.12
N PRO A 56 -14.00 3.68 10.02
CA PRO A 56 -14.82 4.03 11.18
C PRO A 56 -15.50 2.78 11.80
N GLN A 57 -16.01 1.88 10.95
CA GLN A 57 -16.64 0.64 11.44
C GLN A 57 -15.62 -0.30 12.08
N LEU A 58 -14.44 -0.45 11.49
CA LEU A 58 -13.37 -1.30 12.06
C LEU A 58 -12.89 -0.76 13.41
N GLN A 59 -12.68 0.56 13.50
CA GLN A 59 -12.29 1.24 14.73
C GLN A 59 -13.35 1.14 15.83
N ASP A 60 -14.64 1.07 15.47
CA ASP A 60 -15.69 0.82 16.45
C ASP A 60 -15.74 -0.65 16.88
N ARG A 61 -15.52 -1.59 15.95
CA ARG A 61 -15.49 -3.03 16.26
C ARG A 61 -14.42 -3.39 17.27
N ILE A 62 -13.21 -2.84 17.17
CA ILE A 62 -12.12 -3.13 18.11
C ILE A 62 -12.39 -2.64 19.54
N LYS A 63 -13.42 -1.81 19.76
CA LYS A 63 -13.84 -1.33 21.08
C LYS A 63 -14.92 -2.21 21.73
N ILE A 64 -15.51 -3.16 20.98
CA ILE A 64 -16.54 -4.07 21.49
C ILE A 64 -15.86 -5.16 22.30
N ASP A 65 -16.40 -5.53 23.46
CA ASP A 65 -15.81 -6.49 24.41
C ASP A 65 -15.33 -7.80 23.75
N GLU A 66 -16.09 -8.35 22.78
CA GLU A 66 -15.75 -9.58 22.06
C GLU A 66 -14.46 -9.47 21.22
N HIS A 67 -14.10 -8.26 20.77
CA HIS A 67 -12.92 -8.01 19.94
C HIS A 67 -11.81 -7.27 20.69
N ALA A 68 -12.11 -6.68 21.85
CA ALA A 68 -11.18 -5.87 22.61
C ALA A 68 -9.94 -6.67 23.09
N GLU A 69 -10.13 -7.93 23.50
CA GLU A 69 -9.02 -8.80 23.91
C GLU A 69 -8.09 -9.11 22.74
N LEU A 70 -8.64 -9.55 21.60
CA LEU A 70 -7.87 -9.82 20.39
C LEU A 70 -7.15 -8.56 19.88
N TRP A 71 -7.83 -7.40 19.92
CA TRP A 71 -7.22 -6.13 19.55
C TRP A 71 -6.05 -5.77 20.47
N ALA A 72 -6.18 -5.96 21.78
CA ALA A 72 -5.11 -5.71 22.74
C ALA A 72 -3.88 -6.59 22.46
N GLU A 73 -4.07 -7.86 22.06
CA GLU A 73 -2.97 -8.74 21.65
C GLU A 73 -2.26 -8.23 20.39
N ILE A 74 -3.02 -7.84 19.35
CA ILE A 74 -2.46 -7.28 18.12
C ILE A 74 -1.66 -6.02 18.42
N LEU A 75 -2.21 -5.11 19.23
CA LEU A 75 -1.55 -3.86 19.59
C LEU A 75 -0.27 -4.13 20.40
N GLN A 76 -0.31 -5.01 21.39
CA GLN A 76 0.88 -5.40 22.16
C GLN A 76 1.95 -6.02 21.26
N GLU A 77 1.55 -6.81 20.27
CA GLU A 77 2.48 -7.38 19.31
C GLU A 77 3.12 -6.30 18.43
N ALA A 78 2.34 -5.34 17.92
CA ALA A 78 2.84 -4.19 17.17
C ALA A 78 3.84 -3.36 17.99
N GLU A 79 3.53 -3.12 19.27
CA GLU A 79 4.44 -2.46 20.20
C GLU A 79 5.75 -3.23 20.40
N GLY A 80 5.65 -4.56 20.54
CA GLY A 80 6.82 -5.43 20.62
C GLY A 80 7.71 -5.31 19.39
N TYR A 81 7.13 -5.32 18.19
CA TYR A 81 7.89 -5.14 16.95
C TYR A 81 8.60 -3.80 16.89
N CYS A 82 7.97 -2.71 17.36
CA CYS A 82 8.54 -1.37 17.30
C CYS A 82 9.50 -1.00 18.45
N THR A 83 9.69 -1.85 19.47
CA THR A 83 10.44 -1.49 20.69
C THR A 83 11.82 -2.17 20.73
N PRO A 84 12.92 -1.44 20.46
CA PRO A 84 14.27 -1.98 20.56
C PRO A 84 14.57 -2.56 21.95
N GLY A 85 15.29 -3.67 21.97
CA GLY A 85 15.68 -4.34 23.22
C GLY A 85 14.62 -5.29 23.79
N THR A 86 13.45 -5.39 23.17
CA THR A 86 12.51 -6.48 23.47
C THR A 86 12.82 -7.72 22.64
N ASP A 87 12.44 -8.90 23.15
CA ASP A 87 12.58 -10.18 22.41
C ASP A 87 11.75 -10.23 21.13
N ARG A 88 10.77 -9.33 21.00
CA ARG A 88 9.89 -9.23 19.83
C ARG A 88 10.34 -8.15 18.85
N TYR A 89 11.40 -7.39 19.11
CA TYR A 89 11.82 -6.31 18.23
C TYR A 89 12.09 -6.82 16.81
N ALA A 90 11.38 -6.26 15.82
CA ALA A 90 11.58 -6.59 14.43
C ALA A 90 12.70 -5.70 13.87
N ASN A 91 13.94 -6.17 13.91
CA ASN A 91 15.07 -5.37 13.48
C ASN A 91 15.15 -5.29 11.93
N PRO A 92 15.02 -4.09 11.31
CA PRO A 92 15.14 -3.95 9.86
C PRO A 92 16.53 -4.32 9.31
N SER A 93 17.56 -4.35 10.16
CA SER A 93 18.91 -4.78 9.77
C SER A 93 19.10 -6.31 9.76
N ASP A 94 18.10 -7.08 10.20
CA ASP A 94 18.16 -8.55 10.34
C ASP A 94 16.86 -9.23 9.85
N VAL A 95 16.29 -8.70 8.77
CA VAL A 95 15.02 -9.22 8.22
C VAL A 95 15.15 -10.64 7.68
N ASP A 96 16.35 -11.03 7.23
CA ASP A 96 16.65 -12.37 6.73
C ASP A 96 17.18 -13.32 7.82
N GLY A 97 17.24 -12.88 9.08
CA GLY A 97 17.58 -13.71 10.25
C GLY A 97 18.94 -14.41 10.17
N GLY A 98 19.86 -13.90 9.34
CA GLY A 98 21.20 -14.46 9.15
C GLY A 98 21.24 -15.84 8.44
N PRO A 99 22.40 -16.51 8.43
CA PRO A 99 22.63 -17.77 7.73
C PRO A 99 21.90 -18.92 8.41
N THR A 100 20.63 -19.08 8.07
CA THR A 100 19.82 -20.19 8.57
C THR A 100 19.93 -21.39 7.64
N ARG A 101 20.14 -22.59 8.22
CA ARG A 101 20.25 -23.88 7.49
C ARG A 101 18.88 -24.42 7.07
N PHE A 102 18.01 -23.58 6.54
CA PHE A 102 16.72 -24.03 6.04
C PHE A 102 16.85 -24.22 4.53
N GLY A 103 16.65 -25.45 4.05
CA GLY A 103 16.70 -25.78 2.62
C GLY A 103 15.53 -25.15 1.88
N LYS A 104 14.69 -25.96 1.24
CA LYS A 104 13.54 -25.46 0.45
C LYS A 104 12.46 -24.73 1.27
N THR A 105 12.54 -24.74 2.60
CA THR A 105 11.55 -24.12 3.51
C THR A 105 11.90 -22.69 3.91
N ILE A 106 13.06 -22.17 3.54
CA ILE A 106 13.53 -20.85 3.97
C ILE A 106 12.56 -19.72 3.55
N GLY A 107 11.99 -19.81 2.35
CA GLY A 107 10.97 -18.86 1.89
C GLY A 107 9.72 -18.83 2.76
N HIS A 108 9.29 -19.96 3.35
CA HIS A 108 8.17 -19.95 4.29
C HIS A 108 8.50 -19.20 5.58
N SER A 109 9.72 -19.38 6.10
CA SER A 109 10.16 -18.69 7.31
C SER A 109 10.19 -17.18 7.12
N PHE A 110 10.74 -16.70 6.00
CA PHE A 110 10.78 -15.26 5.69
C PHE A 110 9.40 -14.73 5.33
N GLY A 111 8.68 -15.43 4.46
CA GLY A 111 7.38 -14.97 3.97
C GLY A 111 6.33 -14.84 5.06
N ARG A 112 6.24 -15.83 5.96
CA ARG A 112 5.29 -15.76 7.09
C ARG A 112 5.66 -14.69 8.09
N ARG A 113 6.96 -14.48 8.32
CA ARG A 113 7.45 -13.41 9.19
C ARG A 113 7.08 -12.04 8.61
N LEU A 114 7.37 -11.82 7.33
CA LEU A 114 7.01 -10.58 6.65
C LEU A 114 5.49 -10.36 6.63
N SER A 115 4.72 -11.39 6.28
CA SER A 115 3.25 -11.32 6.33
C SER A 115 2.75 -10.89 7.71
N ARG A 116 3.24 -11.53 8.78
CA ARG A 116 2.85 -11.21 10.15
C ARG A 116 3.23 -9.77 10.52
N TRP A 117 4.43 -9.31 10.17
CA TRP A 117 4.82 -7.92 10.41
C TRP A 117 3.91 -6.92 9.70
N MET A 118 3.60 -7.14 8.41
CA MET A 118 2.78 -6.20 7.64
C MET A 118 1.33 -6.21 8.11
N GLU A 119 0.78 -7.37 8.47
CA GLU A 119 -0.55 -7.47 9.08
C GLU A 119 -0.61 -6.75 10.42
N THR A 120 0.29 -7.06 11.34
CA THR A 120 0.26 -6.48 12.69
C THR A 120 0.51 -4.98 12.66
N LEU A 121 1.59 -4.52 12.00
CA LEU A 121 1.98 -3.11 11.99
C LEU A 121 1.06 -2.26 11.11
N GLY A 122 0.70 -2.76 9.93
CA GLY A 122 -0.18 -2.01 9.03
C GLY A 122 -1.60 -1.91 9.58
N PHE A 123 -2.15 -2.98 10.18
CA PHE A 123 -3.45 -2.89 10.84
C PHE A 123 -3.40 -1.95 12.04
N ALA A 124 -2.38 -2.07 12.89
CA ALA A 124 -2.22 -1.18 14.05
C ALA A 124 -2.12 0.29 13.65
N TYR A 125 -1.38 0.60 12.58
CA TYR A 125 -1.29 1.95 12.01
C TYR A 125 -2.67 2.49 11.61
N TRP A 126 -3.46 1.73 10.83
CA TRP A 126 -4.78 2.17 10.37
C TRP A 126 -5.81 2.29 11.51
N MET A 127 -5.71 1.47 12.55
CA MET A 127 -6.63 1.52 13.69
C MET A 127 -6.32 2.64 14.68
N THR A 128 -5.04 2.98 14.86
CA THR A 128 -4.60 3.94 15.89
C THR A 128 -4.21 5.32 15.33
N GLY A 129 -3.78 5.39 14.08
CA GLY A 129 -3.12 6.57 13.52
C GLY A 129 -1.71 6.82 14.07
N GLU A 130 -1.13 5.88 14.84
CA GLU A 130 0.22 6.05 15.37
C GLU A 130 1.29 5.82 14.28
N GLU A 131 1.89 6.93 13.84
CA GLU A 131 2.90 6.97 12.77
C GLU A 131 4.06 5.97 12.97
N ARG A 132 4.46 5.69 14.23
CA ARG A 132 5.56 4.76 14.55
C ARG A 132 5.34 3.35 14.01
N PHE A 133 4.09 2.87 13.93
CA PHE A 133 3.79 1.55 13.39
C PHE A 133 3.96 1.54 11.87
N GLY A 134 3.48 2.60 11.20
CA GLY A 134 3.63 2.77 9.77
C GLY A 134 5.09 2.91 9.35
N ASP A 135 5.86 3.76 10.03
CA ASP A 135 7.27 4.00 9.73
C ASP A 135 8.12 2.75 9.93
N HIS A 136 7.89 2.01 11.02
CA HIS A 136 8.63 0.79 11.27
C HIS A 136 8.24 -0.33 10.29
N GLY A 137 6.96 -0.43 9.93
CA GLY A 137 6.50 -1.33 8.87
C GLY A 137 7.13 -1.03 7.52
N VAL A 138 7.24 0.25 7.13
CA VAL A 138 7.96 0.68 5.91
C VAL A 138 9.43 0.22 5.95
N GLN A 139 10.13 0.43 7.07
CA GLN A 139 11.52 0.02 7.20
C GLN A 139 11.68 -1.50 6.99
N LEU A 140 10.82 -2.30 7.60
CA LEU A 140 10.83 -3.76 7.46
C LEU A 140 10.49 -4.22 6.05
N LEU A 141 9.49 -3.62 5.42
CA LEU A 141 9.08 -3.94 4.05
C LEU A 141 10.21 -3.68 3.06
N VAL A 142 10.80 -2.48 3.12
CA VAL A 142 11.89 -2.08 2.23
C VAL A 142 13.15 -2.91 2.48
N ALA A 143 13.50 -3.15 3.75
CA ALA A 143 14.63 -4.01 4.09
C ALA A 143 14.43 -5.43 3.55
N SER A 144 13.23 -5.99 3.70
CA SER A 144 12.91 -7.33 3.20
C SER A 144 13.01 -7.40 1.68
N ALA A 145 12.45 -6.41 0.97
CA ALA A 145 12.53 -6.33 -0.49
C ALA A 145 13.98 -6.25 -0.99
N ARG A 146 14.85 -5.48 -0.30
CA ARG A 146 16.28 -5.38 -0.64
C ARG A 146 17.06 -6.66 -0.34
N ALA A 147 16.79 -7.29 0.81
CA ALA A 147 17.55 -8.44 1.28
C ALA A 147 17.19 -9.73 0.54
N LEU A 148 15.96 -9.83 0.04
CA LEU A 148 15.39 -11.04 -0.54
C LEU A 148 14.70 -10.75 -1.88
N PRO A 149 15.43 -10.22 -2.89
CA PRO A 149 14.88 -10.08 -4.24
C PRO A 149 14.54 -11.46 -4.82
N ALA A 150 13.68 -11.51 -5.86
CA ALA A 150 13.32 -12.77 -6.51
C ALA A 150 14.54 -13.53 -7.11
N THR A 151 15.64 -12.83 -7.35
CA THR A 151 16.92 -13.39 -7.82
C THR A 151 17.80 -13.96 -6.71
N ASP A 152 17.43 -13.78 -5.43
CA ASP A 152 18.16 -14.36 -4.30
C ASP A 152 18.11 -15.90 -4.39
N GLU A 153 19.28 -16.55 -4.35
CA GLU A 153 19.37 -18.01 -4.53
C GLU A 153 18.58 -18.79 -3.46
N ARG A 154 18.47 -18.26 -2.25
CA ARG A 154 17.72 -18.91 -1.16
C ARG A 154 16.22 -18.90 -1.47
N MET A 155 15.74 -17.78 -2.02
CA MET A 155 14.35 -17.62 -2.43
C MET A 155 14.04 -18.42 -3.70
N ALA A 156 14.92 -18.39 -4.70
CA ALA A 156 14.77 -19.17 -5.93
C ALA A 156 14.70 -20.70 -5.68
N ARG A 157 15.41 -21.20 -4.66
CA ARG A 157 15.38 -22.62 -4.26
C ARG A 157 14.24 -22.97 -3.30
N SER A 158 13.50 -21.97 -2.81
CA SER A 158 12.38 -22.19 -1.91
C SER A 158 11.17 -22.78 -2.64
N TYR A 159 10.34 -23.52 -1.91
CA TYR A 159 9.05 -23.96 -2.45
C TYR A 159 8.21 -22.78 -2.96
N ALA A 160 7.41 -23.01 -3.99
CA ALA A 160 6.45 -22.04 -4.52
C ALA A 160 5.58 -21.44 -3.43
N GLY A 161 5.12 -22.26 -2.47
CA GLY A 161 4.37 -21.76 -1.31
C GLY A 161 5.15 -20.78 -0.43
N GLY A 162 6.46 -20.95 -0.25
CA GLY A 162 7.28 -20.02 0.53
C GLY A 162 7.48 -18.68 -0.18
N ARG A 163 7.67 -18.71 -1.50
CA ARG A 163 7.65 -17.48 -2.32
C ARG A 163 6.27 -16.81 -2.29
N GLY A 164 5.19 -17.59 -2.29
CA GLY A 164 3.83 -17.09 -2.09
C GLY A 164 3.60 -16.40 -0.74
N ASP A 165 4.08 -16.99 0.36
CA ASP A 165 4.04 -16.37 1.69
C ASP A 165 4.77 -15.01 1.69
N PHE A 166 5.89 -14.89 0.97
CA PHE A 166 6.65 -13.65 0.86
C PHE A 166 5.94 -12.61 -0.01
N MET A 167 5.42 -13.01 -1.17
CA MET A 167 4.59 -12.15 -2.03
C MET A 167 3.37 -11.60 -1.29
N ARG A 168 2.73 -12.40 -0.43
CA ARG A 168 1.59 -11.96 0.38
C ARG A 168 2.01 -10.85 1.35
N GLY A 169 3.17 -11.00 2.01
CA GLY A 169 3.74 -9.97 2.86
C GLY A 169 4.01 -8.69 2.08
N LEU A 170 4.62 -8.78 0.90
CA LEU A 170 4.82 -7.62 0.01
C LEU A 170 3.49 -6.96 -0.38
N ALA A 171 2.46 -7.74 -0.70
CA ALA A 171 1.14 -7.23 -1.11
C ALA A 171 0.46 -6.45 0.01
N LEU A 172 0.39 -7.01 1.21
CA LEU A 172 -0.22 -6.33 2.35
C LEU A 172 0.60 -5.11 2.79
N GLY A 173 1.92 -5.21 2.80
CA GLY A 173 2.79 -4.09 3.13
C GLY A 173 2.64 -2.93 2.14
N TYR A 174 2.62 -3.23 0.85
CA TYR A 174 2.42 -2.20 -0.17
C TYR A 174 1.01 -1.60 -0.11
N ASP A 175 -0.03 -2.42 0.08
CA ASP A 175 -1.41 -1.91 0.16
C ASP A 175 -1.62 -1.03 1.39
N TRP A 176 -1.13 -1.43 2.56
CA TRP A 176 -1.43 -0.73 3.80
C TRP A 176 -0.45 0.41 4.11
N LEU A 177 0.79 0.31 3.66
CA LEU A 177 1.87 1.25 3.97
C LEU A 177 2.44 1.96 2.74
N GLY A 178 1.95 1.66 1.53
CA GLY A 178 2.49 2.19 0.27
C GLY A 178 2.45 3.72 0.18
N GLY A 179 1.43 4.35 0.75
CA GLY A 179 1.34 5.82 0.83
C GLY A 179 2.42 6.47 1.69
N ARG A 180 3.14 5.70 2.52
CA ARG A 180 4.25 6.17 3.34
C ARG A 180 5.63 5.93 2.71
N LEU A 181 5.70 5.14 1.64
CA LEU A 181 6.96 4.88 0.95
C LEU A 181 7.42 6.15 0.22
N SER A 182 8.69 6.52 0.36
CA SER A 182 9.29 7.49 -0.56
C SER A 182 9.28 6.94 -2.00
N PRO A 183 9.40 7.79 -3.04
CA PRO A 183 9.42 7.30 -4.42
C PRO A 183 10.52 6.24 -4.69
N VAL A 184 11.67 6.35 -4.02
CA VAL A 184 12.76 5.38 -4.14
C VAL A 184 12.41 4.05 -3.47
N GLU A 185 11.79 4.10 -2.30
CA GLU A 185 11.35 2.90 -1.57
C GLU A 185 10.20 2.20 -2.27
N LYS A 186 9.22 2.96 -2.77
CA LYS A 186 8.09 2.47 -3.57
C LYS A 186 8.61 1.66 -4.75
N LYS A 187 9.54 2.24 -5.52
CA LYS A 187 10.18 1.57 -6.66
C LYS A 187 10.85 0.25 -6.28
N ILE A 188 11.56 0.19 -5.16
CA ILE A 188 12.22 -1.05 -4.70
C ILE A 188 11.20 -2.15 -4.42
N VAL A 189 10.11 -1.81 -3.72
CA VAL A 189 9.05 -2.76 -3.39
C VAL A 189 8.32 -3.21 -4.66
N GLU A 190 8.04 -2.30 -5.59
CA GLU A 190 7.38 -2.60 -6.86
C GLU A 190 8.22 -3.50 -7.76
N GLU A 191 9.50 -3.19 -7.96
CA GLU A 191 10.41 -3.99 -8.78
C GLU A 191 10.61 -5.39 -8.19
N THR A 192 10.73 -5.49 -6.87
CA THR A 192 10.83 -6.78 -6.16
C THR A 192 9.55 -7.58 -6.36
N SER A 193 8.39 -6.96 -6.18
CA SER A 193 7.07 -7.57 -6.34
C SER A 193 6.87 -8.10 -7.77
N ALA A 194 7.16 -7.27 -8.78
CA ALA A 194 7.11 -7.65 -10.19
C ALA A 194 8.06 -8.82 -10.50
N GLY A 195 9.26 -8.82 -9.91
CA GLY A 195 10.22 -9.92 -10.05
C GLY A 195 9.68 -11.24 -9.51
N TYR A 196 9.00 -11.24 -8.35
CA TYR A 196 8.40 -12.44 -7.78
C TYR A 196 7.19 -12.93 -8.60
N ILE A 197 6.34 -12.03 -9.08
CA ILE A 197 5.21 -12.38 -9.97
C ILE A 197 5.74 -13.06 -11.24
N GLN A 198 6.73 -12.45 -11.90
CA GLN A 198 7.31 -13.03 -13.10
C GLN A 198 7.95 -14.39 -12.81
N ASN A 199 8.73 -14.48 -11.73
CA ASN A 199 9.42 -15.72 -11.34
C ASN A 199 8.44 -16.89 -11.09
N ILE A 200 7.31 -16.65 -10.43
CA ILE A 200 6.35 -17.72 -10.14
C ILE A 200 5.55 -18.14 -11.38
N LEU A 201 5.22 -17.20 -12.26
CA LEU A 201 4.51 -17.49 -13.50
C LEU A 201 5.42 -18.22 -14.49
N ASP A 202 6.69 -17.82 -14.62
CA ASP A 202 7.68 -18.52 -15.44
C ASP A 202 7.83 -19.99 -15.01
N ASP A 203 7.89 -20.25 -13.71
CA ASP A 203 7.91 -21.61 -13.17
C ASP A 203 6.62 -22.38 -13.50
N ALA A 204 5.46 -21.73 -13.34
CA ALA A 204 4.16 -22.37 -13.57
C ALA A 204 3.94 -22.81 -15.03
N HIS A 205 4.56 -22.10 -15.97
CA HIS A 205 4.47 -22.41 -17.41
C HIS A 205 5.57 -23.36 -17.91
N GLN A 206 6.50 -23.80 -17.06
CA GLN A 206 7.44 -24.85 -17.43
C GLN A 206 6.71 -26.18 -17.68
N GLU A 207 7.17 -26.90 -18.70
CA GLU A 207 6.65 -28.23 -18.99
C GLU A 207 6.90 -29.16 -17.78
N ASN A 208 5.88 -29.92 -17.38
CA ASN A 208 5.93 -30.86 -16.27
C ASN A 208 6.19 -30.22 -14.88
N MET A 209 5.82 -28.95 -14.67
CA MET A 209 5.90 -28.34 -13.35
C MET A 209 4.98 -29.08 -12.34
N TRP A 210 5.59 -29.83 -11.43
CA TRP A 210 4.91 -30.83 -10.61
C TRP A 210 3.83 -30.29 -9.66
N TRP A 211 3.88 -29.00 -9.30
CA TRP A 211 2.93 -28.37 -8.39
C TRP A 211 1.78 -27.64 -9.12
N VAL A 212 1.71 -27.74 -10.45
CA VAL A 212 0.65 -27.16 -11.29
C VAL A 212 -0.06 -28.29 -12.07
N PRO A 213 -1.40 -28.27 -12.22
CA PRO A 213 -2.33 -27.27 -11.68
C PRO A 213 -2.74 -27.55 -10.23
N TYR A 214 -2.81 -28.82 -9.82
CA TYR A 214 -3.42 -29.23 -8.54
C TYR A 214 -2.38 -29.45 -7.44
N HIS A 215 -2.06 -28.40 -6.70
CA HIS A 215 -1.31 -28.49 -5.45
C HIS A 215 -1.70 -27.33 -4.53
N ASN A 216 -1.53 -27.49 -3.20
CA ASN A 216 -1.82 -26.39 -2.27
C ASN A 216 -0.89 -25.18 -2.48
N TYR A 217 0.23 -25.36 -3.20
CA TYR A 217 1.12 -24.27 -3.57
C TYR A 217 0.51 -23.35 -4.62
N SER A 218 -0.35 -23.86 -5.52
CA SER A 218 -1.02 -23.05 -6.53
C SER A 218 -1.84 -21.93 -5.90
N GLY A 219 -2.69 -22.25 -4.93
CA GLY A 219 -3.52 -21.25 -4.25
C GLY A 219 -2.69 -20.22 -3.48
N VAL A 220 -1.64 -20.65 -2.77
CA VAL A 220 -0.77 -19.74 -2.01
C VAL A 220 0.03 -18.84 -2.95
N ALA A 221 0.61 -19.39 -4.00
CA ALA A 221 1.52 -18.67 -4.88
C ALA A 221 0.78 -17.76 -5.86
N PHE A 222 -0.24 -18.28 -6.56
CA PHE A 222 -1.02 -17.49 -7.53
C PHE A 222 -2.00 -16.53 -6.86
N GLY A 223 -2.53 -16.87 -5.69
CA GLY A 223 -3.33 -15.93 -4.89
C GLY A 223 -2.50 -14.71 -4.50
N ALA A 224 -1.29 -14.92 -3.97
CA ALA A 224 -0.39 -13.83 -3.59
C ALA A 224 0.11 -13.02 -4.80
N ALA A 225 0.46 -13.68 -5.91
CA ALA A 225 0.86 -12.99 -7.15
C ALA A 225 -0.28 -12.16 -7.75
N GLY A 226 -1.53 -12.65 -7.68
CA GLY A 226 -2.72 -11.90 -8.05
C GLY A 226 -2.91 -10.63 -7.21
N LEU A 227 -2.74 -10.72 -5.89
CA LEU A 227 -2.80 -9.54 -5.00
C LEU A 227 -1.74 -8.49 -5.35
N LEU A 228 -0.50 -8.92 -5.61
CA LEU A 228 0.54 -8.00 -6.08
C LEU A 228 0.18 -7.36 -7.43
N SER A 229 -0.40 -8.14 -8.34
CA SER A 229 -0.82 -7.63 -9.64
C SER A 229 -1.90 -6.55 -9.50
N LEU A 230 -2.82 -6.67 -8.52
CA LEU A 230 -3.78 -5.61 -8.20
C LEU A 230 -3.08 -4.33 -7.71
N ASN A 231 -2.12 -4.45 -6.79
CA ASN A 231 -1.37 -3.30 -6.25
C ASN A 231 -0.50 -2.59 -7.29
N LEU A 232 -0.03 -3.30 -8.31
CA LEU A 232 0.90 -2.78 -9.31
C LEU A 232 0.20 -2.22 -10.56
N GLN A 233 -1.11 -2.02 -10.55
CA GLN A 233 -1.85 -1.51 -11.73
C GLN A 233 -1.43 -0.09 -12.13
N GLU A 234 -1.07 0.76 -11.16
CA GLU A 234 -0.59 2.12 -11.45
C GLU A 234 0.79 2.07 -12.16
N THR A 235 1.70 1.26 -11.63
CA THR A 235 3.11 1.24 -12.05
C THR A 235 3.34 0.39 -13.30
N TYR A 236 2.58 -0.69 -13.46
CA TYR A 236 2.70 -1.62 -14.60
C TYR A 236 1.33 -1.99 -15.19
N PRO A 237 0.52 -1.04 -15.68
CA PRO A 237 -0.90 -1.28 -16.03
C PRO A 237 -1.11 -2.48 -16.95
N GLU A 238 -0.36 -2.57 -18.05
CA GLU A 238 -0.51 -3.66 -19.02
C GLU A 238 0.00 -5.00 -18.47
N LYS A 239 1.13 -5.02 -17.76
CA LYS A 239 1.70 -6.26 -17.22
C LYS A 239 0.84 -6.80 -16.07
N SER A 240 0.40 -5.93 -15.17
CA SER A 240 -0.45 -6.25 -14.03
C SER A 240 -1.77 -6.88 -14.46
N LYS A 241 -2.37 -6.38 -15.55
CA LYS A 241 -3.55 -7.01 -16.14
C LYS A 241 -3.27 -8.44 -16.62
N VAL A 242 -2.20 -8.63 -17.39
CA VAL A 242 -1.80 -9.95 -17.91
C VAL A 242 -1.47 -10.92 -16.77
N TRP A 243 -0.69 -10.49 -15.78
CA TRP A 243 -0.34 -11.32 -14.63
C TRP A 243 -1.57 -11.73 -13.81
N LEU A 244 -2.52 -10.80 -13.62
CA LEU A 244 -3.76 -11.08 -12.91
C LEU A 244 -4.63 -12.12 -13.66
N GLU A 245 -4.81 -11.93 -14.97
CA GLU A 245 -5.56 -12.87 -15.83
C GLU A 245 -4.91 -14.27 -15.82
N ASP A 246 -3.59 -14.33 -15.87
CA ASP A 246 -2.84 -15.60 -15.83
C ASP A 246 -2.97 -16.31 -14.47
N CYS A 247 -2.84 -15.57 -13.36
CA CYS A 247 -3.07 -16.10 -12.01
C CYS A 247 -4.49 -16.67 -11.87
N ILE A 248 -5.51 -15.95 -12.35
CA ILE A 248 -6.92 -16.41 -12.35
C ILE A 248 -7.06 -17.67 -13.19
N GLY A 249 -6.45 -17.70 -14.37
CA GLY A 249 -6.45 -18.85 -15.26
C GLY A 249 -5.82 -20.08 -14.62
N LEU A 250 -4.68 -19.92 -13.94
CA LEU A 250 -3.97 -21.02 -13.26
C LEU A 250 -4.72 -21.56 -12.05
N ILE A 251 -5.47 -20.72 -11.32
CA ILE A 251 -6.31 -21.14 -10.18
C ILE A 251 -7.56 -21.91 -10.64
N ASN A 252 -8.12 -21.55 -11.80
CA ASN A 252 -9.37 -22.14 -12.31
C ASN A 252 -9.19 -23.42 -13.14
N ARG A 253 -7.95 -23.85 -13.40
CA ARG A 253 -7.64 -25.12 -14.08
C ARG A 253 -7.85 -26.29 -13.12
#